data_AF-A0A6N2M7W5-F1
#
_entry.id   AF-A0A6N2M7W5-F1
#
_cell.length_a   1.000
_cell.length_b   1.000
_cell.length_c   1.000
_cell.angle_alpha   90.00
_cell.angle_beta   90.00
_cell.angle_gamma   90.00
#
_symmetry.space_group_name_H-M   'P 1'
#
loop_
_entity.id
_entity.type
_entity.pdbx_description
1 polymer ?
#
loop_
_entity_poly.entity_id
_entity_poly.type
_entity_poly.pdbx_seq_one_letter_code
_entity_poly.pdbx_strand_id
1 'polypeptide(L)'
;MKRLRAEMGEISKQHESIRQGQKEMRERFVEIESECDQLKKETQLISHASDNVQLRLSIIFKILKAREEKDFRKAADLTSSLRLVFKTPSRIQGFICFAKNIPPF
;
A
#
# COMPACT_ATOMS: atom_id res chain seq x y z
N MET A 1 -47.36 38.19 -7.48
CA MET A 1 -46.80 38.11 -6.11
C MET A 1 -46.85 36.70 -5.51
N LYS A 2 -47.99 36.01 -5.43
CA LYS A 2 -48.09 34.66 -4.80
C LYS A 2 -47.22 33.59 -5.49
N ARG A 3 -47.21 33.55 -6.83
CA ARG A 3 -46.44 32.58 -7.63
C ARG A 3 -44.92 32.72 -7.43
N LEU A 4 -44.41 33.95 -7.47
CA LEU A 4 -43.00 34.26 -7.24
C LEU A 4 -42.52 33.82 -5.85
N ARG A 5 -43.35 33.99 -4.80
CA ARG A 5 -43.01 33.50 -3.44
C ARG A 5 -42.97 31.97 -3.36
N ALA A 6 -43.84 31.28 -4.09
CA ALA A 6 -43.83 29.82 -4.14
C ALA A 6 -42.56 29.31 -4.84
N GLU A 7 -42.23 29.88 -6.00
CA GLU A 7 -41.01 29.55 -6.76
C GLU A 7 -39.74 29.84 -5.93
N MET A 8 -39.66 30.97 -5.24
CA MET A 8 -38.55 31.27 -4.33
C MET A 8 -38.45 30.26 -3.17
N GLY A 9 -39.59 29.81 -2.64
CA GLY A 9 -39.63 28.78 -1.60
C GLY A 9 -39.12 27.42 -2.08
N GLU A 10 -39.45 27.04 -3.31
CA GLU A 10 -38.95 25.81 -3.94
C GLU A 10 -37.45 25.88 -4.22
N ILE A 11 -36.98 27.00 -4.78
CA ILE A 11 -35.54 27.26 -5.00
C ILE A 11 -34.77 27.18 -3.69
N SER A 12 -35.30 27.75 -2.60
CA SER A 12 -34.65 27.69 -1.29
C SER A 12 -34.52 26.25 -0.77
N LYS A 13 -35.53 25.40 -0.98
CA LYS A 13 -35.48 23.98 -0.60
C LYS A 13 -34.46 23.19 -1.43
N GLN A 14 -34.41 23.45 -2.74
CA GLN A 14 -33.43 22.84 -3.63
C GLN A 14 -32.01 23.24 -3.23
N HIS A 15 -31.77 24.51 -2.93
CA HIS A 15 -30.47 24.99 -2.46
C HIS A 15 -30.02 24.31 -1.16
N GLU A 16 -30.93 24.11 -0.20
CA GLU A 16 -30.61 23.40 1.05
C GLU A 16 -30.24 21.93 0.78
N SER A 17 -31.01 21.25 -0.07
CA SER A 17 -30.70 19.88 -0.48
C SER A 17 -29.34 19.76 -1.18
N ILE A 18 -29.01 20.71 -2.07
CA ILE A 18 -27.70 20.77 -2.74
C ILE A 18 -26.59 20.97 -1.70
N ARG A 19 -26.77 21.90 -0.75
CA ARG A 19 -25.78 22.17 0.29
C ARG A 19 -25.53 20.93 1.16
N GLN A 20 -26.58 20.22 1.53
CA GLN A 20 -26.47 19.00 2.32
C GLN A 20 -25.75 17.89 1.53
N GLY A 21 -26.12 17.66 0.27
CA GLY A 21 -25.44 16.68 -0.59
C GLY A 21 -23.96 17.01 -0.80
N GLN A 22 -23.61 18.29 -0.93
CA GLN A 22 -22.20 18.71 -1.02
C GLN A 22 -21.42 18.49 0.28
N LYS A 23 -22.08 18.61 1.44
CA LYS A 23 -21.45 18.33 2.74
C LYS A 23 -21.13 16.85 2.87
N GLU A 24 -22.11 15.99 2.60
CA GLU A 24 -21.95 14.52 2.62
C GLU A 24 -20.88 14.08 1.62
N MET A 25 -20.88 14.66 0.43
CA MET A 25 -19.86 14.36 -0.58
C MET A 25 -18.45 14.73 -0.10
N ARG A 26 -18.29 15.87 0.57
CA ARG A 26 -17.00 16.27 1.16
C ARG A 26 -16.53 15.30 2.24
N GLU A 27 -17.42 14.87 3.13
CA GLU A 27 -17.10 13.90 4.17
C GLU A 27 -16.61 12.58 3.57
N ARG A 28 -17.30 12.07 2.54
CA ARG A 28 -16.86 10.86 1.81
C ARG A 28 -15.52 11.03 1.11
N PHE A 29 -15.23 12.20 0.54
CA PHE A 29 -13.92 12.45 -0.08
C PHE A 29 -12.79 12.40 0.95
N VAL A 30 -13.00 12.92 2.16
CA VAL A 30 -12.01 12.86 3.25
C VAL A 30 -11.75 11.41 3.65
N GLU A 31 -12.79 10.57 3.74
CA GLU A 31 -12.64 9.13 4.03
C GLU A 31 -11.84 8.42 2.92
N ILE A 32 -12.19 8.67 1.65
CA ILE A 32 -11.48 8.09 0.49
C ILE A 32 -10.01 8.52 0.46
N GLU A 33 -9.72 9.79 0.74
CA GLU A 33 -8.34 10.30 0.81
C GLU A 33 -7.54 9.58 1.91
N SER A 34 -8.14 9.40 3.10
CA SER A 34 -7.52 8.65 4.20
C SER A 34 -7.24 7.19 3.83
N GLU A 35 -8.19 6.50 3.19
CA GLU A 35 -8.00 5.13 2.71
C GLU A 35 -6.89 5.05 1.65
N CYS A 36 -6.86 6.00 0.71
CA CYS A 36 -5.83 6.09 -0.32
C CYS A 36 -4.43 6.26 0.30
N ASP A 37 -4.29 7.10 1.32
CA ASP A 37 -3.03 7.28 2.05
C ASP A 37 -2.59 6.01 2.78
N GLN A 38 -3.53 5.26 3.34
CA GLN A 38 -3.24 3.96 3.95
C GLN A 38 -2.79 2.93 2.90
N LEU A 39 -3.53 2.78 1.81
CA LEU A 39 -3.19 1.86 0.71
C LEU A 39 -1.81 2.16 0.12
N LYS A 40 -1.44 3.45 0.01
CA LYS A 40 -0.11 3.86 -0.44
C LYS A 40 0.99 3.40 0.51
N LYS A 41 0.80 3.53 1.83
CA LYS A 41 1.76 3.06 2.84
C LYS A 41 1.90 1.53 2.78
N GLU A 42 0.80 0.81 2.71
CA GLU A 42 0.79 -0.65 2.61
C GLU A 42 1.51 -1.13 1.34
N THR A 43 1.21 -0.50 0.20
CA THR A 43 1.84 -0.79 -1.10
C THR A 43 3.36 -0.57 -1.05
N GLN A 44 3.81 0.53 -0.44
CA GLN A 44 5.25 0.79 -0.28
C GLN A 44 5.93 -0.27 0.57
N LEU A 45 5.29 -0.73 1.64
CA LEU A 45 5.84 -1.79 2.48
C LEU A 45 5.91 -3.13 1.71
N ILE A 46 4.89 -3.47 0.93
CA ILE A 46 4.89 -4.67 0.08
C ILE A 46 5.99 -4.57 -0.99
N SER A 47 6.12 -3.43 -1.67
CA SER A 47 7.15 -3.20 -2.68
C SER A 47 8.55 -3.42 -2.11
N HIS A 48 8.84 -2.83 -0.95
CA HIS A 48 10.12 -3.01 -0.28
C HIS A 48 10.37 -4.47 0.13
N ALA A 49 9.34 -5.19 0.59
CA ALA A 49 9.46 -6.61 0.88
C ALA A 49 9.76 -7.42 -0.39
N SER A 50 9.08 -7.11 -1.49
CA SER A 50 9.28 -7.71 -2.81
C SER A 50 10.71 -7.48 -3.34
N ASP A 51 11.25 -6.27 -3.21
CA ASP A 51 12.63 -5.95 -3.63
C ASP A 51 13.66 -6.82 -2.89
N ASN A 52 13.45 -7.06 -1.60
CA ASN A 52 14.32 -7.92 -0.81
C ASN A 52 14.24 -9.39 -1.27
N VAL A 53 13.04 -9.88 -1.58
CA VAL A 53 12.84 -11.23 -2.13
C VAL A 53 13.50 -11.35 -3.50
N GLN A 54 13.30 -10.38 -4.40
CA GLN A 54 13.92 -10.36 -5.72
C GLN A 54 15.44 -10.36 -5.64
N LEU A 55 16.02 -9.55 -4.73
CA LEU A 55 17.47 -9.54 -4.48
C LEU A 55 17.96 -10.94 -4.06
N ARG A 56 17.30 -11.56 -3.08
CA ARG A 56 17.65 -12.91 -2.59
C ARG A 56 17.57 -13.95 -3.71
N LEU A 57 16.49 -13.95 -4.49
CA LEU A 57 16.32 -14.84 -5.62
C LEU A 57 17.43 -14.64 -6.67
N SER A 58 17.77 -13.40 -7.00
CA SER A 58 18.85 -13.10 -7.96
C SER A 58 20.20 -13.68 -7.52
N ILE A 59 20.51 -13.63 -6.23
CA ILE A 59 21.74 -14.19 -5.67
C ILE A 59 21.68 -15.73 -5.72
N ILE A 60 20.54 -16.33 -5.36
CA ILE A 60 20.34 -17.79 -5.43
C ILE A 60 20.55 -18.29 -6.87
N PHE A 61 19.96 -17.62 -7.87
CA PHE A 61 20.17 -17.97 -9.28
C PHE A 61 21.64 -17.88 -9.68
N LYS A 62 22.36 -16.84 -9.25
CA LYS A 62 23.80 -16.71 -9.52
C LYS A 62 24.62 -17.82 -8.86
N ILE A 63 24.24 -18.28 -7.66
CA ILE A 63 24.89 -19.42 -6.99
C ILE A 63 24.69 -20.71 -7.80
N LEU A 64 23.45 -20.97 -8.24
CA LEU A 64 23.13 -22.15 -9.04
C LEU A 64 23.95 -22.17 -10.33
N LYS A 65 24.01 -21.03 -11.04
CA LYS A 65 24.84 -20.88 -12.24
C LYS A 65 26.33 -21.09 -11.97
N ALA A 66 26.88 -20.51 -10.90
CA ALA A 66 28.29 -20.71 -10.55
C ALA A 66 28.60 -22.19 -10.24
N ARG A 67 27.66 -22.92 -9.62
CA ARG A 67 27.81 -24.36 -9.36
C ARG A 67 27.75 -25.18 -10.65
N GLU A 68 26.86 -24.84 -11.56
CA GLU A 68 26.77 -25.45 -12.90
C GLU A 68 28.10 -25.26 -13.67
N GLU A 69 28.67 -24.06 -13.59
CA GLU A 69 29.97 -23.70 -14.19
C GLU A 69 31.19 -24.27 -13.41
N LYS A 70 30.96 -24.99 -12.30
CA LYS A 70 31.99 -25.51 -11.37
C LYS A 70 32.89 -24.43 -10.75
N ASP A 71 32.45 -23.18 -10.75
CA ASP A 71 33.11 -22.06 -10.05
C ASP A 71 32.68 -22.03 -8.58
N PHE A 72 33.28 -22.93 -7.80
CA PHE A 72 32.98 -23.07 -6.37
C PHE A 72 33.41 -21.87 -5.54
N ARG A 73 34.45 -21.14 -5.97
CA ARG A 73 34.90 -19.93 -5.29
C ARG A 73 33.84 -18.85 -5.36
N LYS A 74 33.35 -18.54 -6.56
CA LYS A 74 32.25 -17.59 -6.77
C LYS A 74 30.97 -18.03 -6.08
N ALA A 75 30.65 -19.32 -6.10
CA ALA A 75 29.49 -19.85 -5.38
C ALA A 75 29.61 -19.63 -3.85
N ALA A 76 30.80 -19.78 -3.27
CA ALA A 76 31.06 -19.53 -1.85
C ALA A 76 30.95 -18.04 -1.48
N ASP A 77 31.50 -17.16 -2.32
CA ASP A 77 31.42 -15.70 -2.14
C ASP A 77 29.96 -15.19 -2.19
N LEU A 78 29.19 -15.68 -3.17
CA LEU A 78 27.76 -15.38 -3.29
C LEU A 78 26.94 -15.95 -2.12
N THR A 79 27.28 -17.13 -1.62
CA THR A 79 26.62 -17.73 -0.44
C THR A 79 26.86 -16.90 0.82
N SER A 80 28.08 -16.37 0.97
CA SER A 80 28.42 -15.46 2.07
C SER A 80 27.65 -14.14 1.96
N SER A 81 27.56 -13.59 0.74
CA SER A 81 26.77 -12.39 0.45
C SER A 81 25.28 -12.60 0.75
N LEU A 82 24.71 -13.74 0.36
CA LEU A 82 23.32 -14.10 0.65
C LEU A 82 23.06 -14.14 2.16
N ARG A 83 23.99 -14.69 2.95
CA ARG A 83 23.90 -14.72 4.42
C ARG A 83 23.82 -13.31 5.03
N LEU A 84 24.53 -12.34 4.46
CA LEU A 84 24.46 -10.94 4.90
C LEU A 84 23.07 -10.34 4.61
N VAL A 85 22.48 -10.62 3.44
CA VAL A 85 21.12 -10.18 3.06
C VAL A 85 20.01 -10.83 3.90
N PHE A 86 20.27 -12.01 4.48
CA PHE A 86 19.37 -12.62 5.47
C PHE A 86 19.52 -12.02 6.87
N LYS A 87 20.70 -11.51 7.22
CA LYS A 87 20.96 -10.86 8.51
C LYS A 87 20.45 -9.43 8.59
N THR A 88 20.29 -8.74 7.45
CA THR A 88 19.64 -7.43 7.46
C THR A 88 18.18 -7.62 7.88
N PRO A 89 17.71 -6.99 8.98
CA PRO A 89 16.33 -7.13 9.40
C PRO A 89 15.46 -6.58 8.29
N SER A 90 14.72 -7.46 7.63
CA SER A 90 13.62 -7.02 6.80
C SER A 90 12.60 -6.39 7.76
N ARG A 91 12.18 -5.14 7.52
CA ARG A 91 11.11 -4.45 8.27
C ARG A 91 9.78 -5.23 8.35
N ILE A 92 9.72 -6.40 7.73
CA ILE A 92 8.62 -7.36 7.67
C ILE A 92 8.19 -7.88 9.06
N GLN A 93 9.03 -7.78 10.12
CA GLN A 93 8.53 -8.01 11.49
C GLN A 93 7.35 -7.09 11.85
N GLY A 94 7.24 -5.91 11.24
CA GLY A 94 6.07 -5.04 11.36
C GLY A 94 4.81 -5.57 10.66
N PHE A 95 4.95 -6.28 9.53
CA PHE A 95 3.81 -6.84 8.79
C PHE A 95 3.13 -8.00 9.51
N ILE A 96 3.91 -8.86 10.19
CA ILE A 96 3.35 -9.96 10.99
C ILE A 96 2.58 -9.41 12.21
N CYS A 97 2.96 -8.25 12.75
CA CYS A 97 2.19 -7.55 13.78
C CYS A 97 0.93 -6.88 13.22
N PHE A 98 0.98 -6.32 12.01
CA PHE A 98 -0.16 -5.65 11.38
C PHE A 98 -1.25 -6.64 10.94
N ALA A 99 -0.87 -7.75 10.28
CA ALA A 99 -1.81 -8.79 9.86
C ALA A 99 -2.53 -9.48 11.03
N LYS A 100 -1.95 -9.44 12.25
CA LYS A 100 -2.59 -9.93 13.48
C LYS A 100 -3.52 -8.93 14.16
N ASN A 101 -3.54 -7.66 13.72
CA ASN A 101 -4.37 -6.58 14.26
C ASN A 101 -5.47 -6.11 13.29
N ILE A 102 -5.69 -6.82 12.19
CA ILE A 102 -6.84 -6.58 11.32
C ILE A 102 -8.07 -7.15 12.04
N PRO A 103 -9.04 -6.33 12.49
CA PRO A 103 -10.25 -6.84 13.08
C PRO A 103 -11.02 -7.67 12.05
N PRO A 104 -11.66 -8.79 12.44
CA PRO A 104 -12.61 -9.44 11.55
C PRO A 104 -13.77 -8.46 11.33
N PHE A 105 -14.12 -8.24 10.06
CA PHE A 105 -15.39 -7.61 9.69
C PHE A 105 -16.57 -8.39 10.26
#